data_AF-A0A382Y5K9-F1
#
_entry.id   AF-A0A382Y5K9-F1
#
_cell.length_a   1.000
_cell.length_b   1.000
_cell.length_c   1.000
_cell.angle_alpha   90.00
_cell.angle_beta   90.00
_cell.angle_gamma   90.00
#
_symmetry.space_group_name_H-M   'P 1'
#
loop_
_entity.id
_entity.type
_entity.pdbx_description
1 polymer ?
#
loop_
_entity_poly.entity_id
_entity_poly.type
_entity_poly.pdbx_seq_one_letter_code
_entity_poly.pdbx_strand_id
1 'polypeptide(L)'
;MEIWLDMSSEETVETEGVSRIWKGHSDDVAGIALDDYRGQEEAISLIGLAPWVLVKCSDWTMIPLENLVAASKGSGTRIAAAINHEIDLQGAAFALGHGVDAILVTSDLLNAALEVADTRHDTISTTENSMISYGSAQVISVENVGLGERVCIDLTQRLDDGEGMAIGSVSG
;
A
#
# COMPACT_ATOMS: atom_id res chain seq x y z
N MET A 1 -3.19 -8.96 -6.90
CA MET A 1 -3.97 -8.37 -5.80
C MET A 1 -5.30 -9.12 -5.77
N GLU A 2 -5.74 -9.56 -4.60
CA GLU A 2 -7.04 -10.21 -4.41
C GLU A 2 -8.16 -9.17 -4.38
N ILE A 3 -9.32 -9.52 -4.93
CA ILE A 3 -10.54 -8.72 -4.82
C ILE A 3 -11.44 -9.35 -3.78
N TRP A 4 -11.74 -8.61 -2.72
CA TRP A 4 -12.66 -9.03 -1.66
C TRP A 4 -13.96 -8.24 -1.79
N LEU A 5 -15.09 -8.93 -1.64
CA LEU A 5 -16.43 -8.34 -1.70
C LEU A 5 -17.06 -8.31 -0.32
N ASP A 6 -17.41 -7.12 0.16
CA ASP A 6 -18.10 -6.93 1.44
C ASP A 6 -19.58 -7.28 1.29
N MET A 7 -20.00 -8.33 1.98
CA MET A 7 -21.37 -8.85 2.03
C MET A 7 -21.92 -8.81 3.46
N SER A 8 -21.40 -7.92 4.30
CA SER A 8 -21.89 -7.78 5.68
C SER A 8 -23.31 -7.20 5.77
N SER A 9 -23.82 -6.54 4.72
CA SER A 9 -25.11 -5.84 4.74
C SER A 9 -26.11 -6.14 3.61
N GLU A 10 -25.80 -6.95 2.58
CA GLU A 10 -26.70 -7.17 1.42
C GLU A 10 -26.72 -8.61 0.85
N GLU A 11 -27.77 -8.91 0.06
CA GLU A 11 -28.04 -10.20 -0.59
C GLU A 11 -27.46 -10.29 -2.02
N THR A 12 -26.82 -11.44 -2.30
CA THR A 12 -26.45 -12.03 -3.62
C THR A 12 -26.16 -11.08 -4.78
N VAL A 13 -24.87 -10.92 -5.07
CA VAL A 13 -24.32 -10.22 -6.25
C VAL A 13 -23.45 -11.20 -7.04
N GLU A 14 -23.22 -10.92 -8.32
CA GLU A 14 -22.23 -11.62 -9.14
C GLU A 14 -20.86 -11.64 -8.45
N THR A 15 -20.28 -12.84 -8.34
CA THR A 15 -18.98 -13.06 -7.66
C THR A 15 -17.87 -13.41 -8.64
N GLU A 16 -18.06 -13.15 -9.93
CA GLU A 16 -17.03 -13.41 -10.93
C GLU A 16 -15.83 -12.48 -10.68
N GLY A 17 -14.61 -13.03 -10.71
CA GLY A 17 -13.39 -12.29 -10.38
C GLY A 17 -13.16 -12.02 -8.89
N VAL A 18 -14.13 -12.31 -8.00
CA VAL A 18 -13.99 -12.13 -6.55
C VAL A 18 -13.15 -13.26 -5.95
N SER A 19 -12.08 -12.89 -5.24
CA SER A 19 -11.17 -13.82 -4.57
C SER A 19 -11.70 -14.27 -3.20
N ARG A 20 -12.42 -13.40 -2.48
CA ARG A 20 -12.95 -13.69 -1.13
C ARG A 20 -14.25 -12.93 -0.86
N ILE A 21 -15.21 -13.58 -0.22
CA ILE A 21 -16.40 -12.92 0.33
C ILE A 21 -16.16 -12.59 1.80
N TRP A 22 -16.25 -11.32 2.16
CA TRP A 22 -16.11 -10.84 3.53
C TRP A 22 -17.48 -10.71 4.19
N LYS A 23 -17.66 -11.39 5.34
CA LYS A 23 -18.91 -11.38 6.12
C LYS A 23 -18.79 -10.64 7.45
N GLY A 24 -17.76 -9.81 7.59
CA GLY A 24 -17.47 -9.06 8.81
C GLY A 24 -16.42 -9.68 9.74
N HIS A 25 -16.16 -11.00 9.66
CA HIS A 25 -15.16 -11.70 10.47
C HIS A 25 -14.54 -12.89 9.74
N SER A 26 -13.27 -13.19 10.05
CA SER A 26 -12.58 -14.45 9.73
C SER A 26 -11.42 -14.66 10.70
N ASP A 27 -11.12 -15.91 11.07
CA ASP A 27 -10.10 -16.22 12.08
C ASP A 27 -8.67 -15.93 11.60
N ASP A 28 -8.45 -15.82 10.29
CA ASP A 28 -7.17 -15.47 9.68
C ASP A 28 -6.99 -13.96 9.44
N VAL A 29 -7.99 -13.13 9.76
CA VAL A 29 -8.01 -11.68 9.47
C VAL A 29 -8.16 -10.87 10.74
N ALA A 30 -7.18 -10.03 11.04
CA ALA A 30 -7.30 -9.00 12.06
C ALA A 30 -7.81 -7.69 11.43
N GLY A 31 -9.00 -7.24 11.84
CA GLY A 31 -9.61 -5.99 11.34
C GLY A 31 -9.26 -4.79 12.21
N ILE A 32 -8.65 -3.75 11.63
CA ILE A 32 -8.17 -2.56 12.33
C ILE A 32 -8.74 -1.29 11.69
N ALA A 33 -9.17 -0.33 12.52
CA ALA A 33 -9.51 1.01 12.07
C ALA A 33 -8.25 1.89 12.04
N LEU A 34 -8.00 2.57 10.92
CA LEU A 34 -6.87 3.47 10.70
C LEU A 34 -7.31 4.93 10.75
N ASP A 35 -7.92 5.32 11.86
CA ASP A 35 -8.44 6.68 12.03
C ASP A 35 -7.40 7.62 12.65
N ASP A 36 -6.40 7.07 13.35
CA ASP A 36 -5.30 7.81 13.97
C ASP A 36 -3.99 7.00 14.06
N TYR A 37 -2.97 7.58 14.68
CA TYR A 37 -1.66 6.95 14.84
C TYR A 37 -1.71 5.65 15.66
N ARG A 38 -2.70 5.49 16.56
CA ARG A 38 -2.82 4.30 17.42
C ARG A 38 -3.32 3.12 16.62
N GLY A 39 -4.28 3.34 15.72
CA GLY A 39 -4.72 2.33 14.76
C GLY A 39 -3.55 1.83 13.90
N GLN A 40 -2.68 2.75 13.46
CA GLN A 40 -1.49 2.37 12.71
C GLN A 40 -0.49 1.58 13.56
N GLU A 41 -0.20 2.00 14.80
CA GLU A 41 0.68 1.24 15.72
C GLU A 41 0.14 -0.18 15.98
N GLU A 42 -1.18 -0.30 16.19
CA GLU A 42 -1.84 -1.59 16.39
C GLU A 42 -1.70 -2.48 15.14
N ALA A 43 -2.01 -1.95 13.94
CA ALA A 43 -1.86 -2.68 12.70
C ALA A 43 -0.41 -3.15 12.47
N ILE A 44 0.59 -2.30 12.75
CA ILE A 44 2.01 -2.67 12.67
C ILE A 44 2.34 -3.79 13.67
N SER A 45 1.81 -3.74 14.88
CA SER A 45 2.09 -4.75 15.91
C SER A 45 1.60 -6.15 15.54
N LEU A 46 0.62 -6.24 14.65
CA LEU A 46 0.04 -7.50 14.17
C LEU A 46 0.78 -8.10 12.96
N ILE A 47 1.66 -7.33 12.33
CA ILE A 47 2.49 -7.79 11.22
C ILE A 47 3.47 -8.86 11.74
N GLY A 48 3.47 -10.02 11.08
CA GLY A 48 4.18 -11.23 11.49
C GLY A 48 3.41 -12.11 12.49
N LEU A 49 2.29 -11.63 13.05
CA LEU A 49 1.45 -12.39 14.00
C LEU A 49 0.14 -12.89 13.36
N ALA A 50 -0.45 -12.09 12.47
CA ALA A 50 -1.69 -12.44 11.76
C ALA A 50 -1.42 -12.75 10.28
N PRO A 51 -2.11 -13.73 9.66
CA PRO A 51 -2.00 -13.98 8.22
C PRO A 51 -2.45 -12.78 7.38
N TRP A 52 -3.53 -12.10 7.81
CA TRP A 52 -4.06 -10.90 7.17
C TRP A 52 -4.31 -9.80 8.19
N VAL A 53 -3.98 -8.58 7.81
CA VAL A 53 -4.44 -7.36 8.47
C VAL A 53 -5.36 -6.64 7.50
N LEU A 54 -6.65 -6.55 7.84
CA LEU A 54 -7.64 -5.78 7.11
C LEU A 54 -7.76 -4.39 7.74
N VAL A 55 -7.47 -3.35 6.98
CA VAL A 55 -7.56 -1.97 7.45
C VAL A 55 -8.78 -1.26 6.91
N LYS A 56 -9.43 -0.48 7.76
CA LYS A 56 -10.57 0.38 7.44
C LYS A 56 -10.22 1.82 7.77
N CYS A 57 -10.30 2.72 6.80
CA CYS A 57 -10.04 4.14 7.03
C CYS A 57 -11.36 4.90 6.97
N SER A 58 -11.69 5.68 8.00
CA SER A 58 -12.82 6.63 7.89
C SER A 58 -12.47 7.85 7.03
N ASP A 59 -11.18 8.22 7.00
CA ASP A 59 -10.63 9.32 6.19
C ASP A 59 -9.39 8.77 5.45
N TRP A 60 -9.52 8.57 4.13
CA TRP A 60 -8.49 7.87 3.37
C TRP A 60 -7.21 8.70 3.27
N THR A 61 -6.10 8.15 3.76
CA THR A 61 -4.78 8.76 3.64
C THR A 61 -3.75 7.72 3.17
N MET A 62 -2.93 8.12 2.20
CA MET A 62 -1.94 7.20 1.61
C MET A 62 -0.80 6.85 2.57
N ILE A 63 -0.35 7.80 3.38
CA ILE A 63 0.85 7.64 4.21
C ILE A 63 0.73 6.45 5.21
N PRO A 64 -0.35 6.32 6.00
CA PRO A 64 -0.50 5.17 6.91
C PRO A 64 -0.53 3.83 6.16
N LEU A 65 -1.21 3.78 5.01
CA LEU A 65 -1.29 2.57 4.20
C LEU A 65 0.09 2.17 3.65
N GLU A 66 0.84 3.13 3.11
CA GLU A 66 2.19 2.90 2.59
C GLU A 66 3.14 2.37 3.68
N ASN A 67 3.03 2.90 4.89
CA ASN A 67 3.82 2.40 6.03
C ASN A 67 3.51 0.94 6.36
N LEU A 68 2.24 0.54 6.34
CA LEU A 68 1.84 -0.86 6.60
C LEU A 68 2.31 -1.80 5.49
N VAL A 69 2.13 -1.37 4.25
CA VAL A 69 2.57 -2.08 3.06
C VAL A 69 4.10 -2.25 3.05
N ALA A 70 4.85 -1.24 3.49
CA ALA A 70 6.30 -1.36 3.69
C ALA A 70 6.66 -2.32 4.83
N ALA A 71 5.98 -2.22 5.97
CA ALA A 71 6.25 -3.03 7.15
C ALA A 71 5.90 -4.52 6.95
N SER A 72 4.91 -4.83 6.12
CA SER A 72 4.48 -6.22 5.88
C SER A 72 5.43 -7.02 4.98
N LYS A 73 6.28 -6.35 4.20
CA LYS A 73 7.20 -7.02 3.27
C LYS A 73 8.09 -8.04 3.97
N GLY A 74 8.02 -9.29 3.52
CA GLY A 74 8.82 -10.39 4.05
C GLY A 74 8.37 -10.91 5.41
N SER A 75 7.34 -10.34 6.03
CA SER A 75 6.78 -10.80 7.31
C SER A 75 5.89 -12.05 7.17
N GLY A 76 5.34 -12.28 5.98
CA GLY A 76 4.31 -13.30 5.72
C GLY A 76 2.87 -12.83 5.98
N THR A 77 2.69 -11.66 6.63
CA THR A 77 1.39 -11.00 6.77
C THR A 77 1.02 -10.27 5.48
N ARG A 78 -0.23 -10.42 5.05
CA ARG A 78 -0.81 -9.73 3.90
C ARG A 78 -1.72 -8.58 4.33
N ILE A 79 -1.76 -7.51 3.55
CA ILE A 79 -2.55 -6.31 3.83
C ILE A 79 -3.78 -6.28 2.91
N ALA A 80 -4.96 -6.23 3.52
CA ALA A 80 -6.21 -5.93 2.85
C ALA A 80 -6.67 -4.51 3.22
N ALA A 81 -7.10 -3.70 2.26
CA ALA A 81 -7.64 -2.36 2.53
C ALA A 81 -9.11 -2.27 2.13
N ALA A 82 -9.97 -1.81 3.04
CA ALA A 82 -11.35 -1.50 2.74
C ALA A 82 -11.46 -0.14 2.03
N ILE A 83 -12.10 -0.14 0.86
CA ILE A 83 -12.24 1.02 -0.02
C ILE A 83 -13.71 1.40 -0.11
N ASN A 84 -14.01 2.67 0.21
CA ASN A 84 -15.37 3.21 0.19
C ASN A 84 -15.62 4.13 -1.02
N HIS A 85 -14.57 4.57 -1.71
CA HIS A 85 -14.67 5.47 -2.85
C HIS A 85 -13.77 5.01 -3.99
N GLU A 86 -14.28 5.09 -5.22
CA GLU A 86 -13.57 4.66 -6.43
C GLU A 86 -12.21 5.36 -6.60
N ILE A 87 -12.13 6.64 -6.22
CA ILE A 87 -10.90 7.45 -6.31
C ILE A 87 -9.73 6.88 -5.53
N ASP A 88 -9.99 6.09 -4.48
CA ASP A 88 -8.96 5.54 -3.60
C ASP A 88 -8.41 4.19 -4.11
N LEU A 89 -9.10 3.54 -5.06
CA LEU A 89 -8.75 2.21 -5.59
C LEU A 89 -7.34 2.20 -6.20
N GLN A 90 -7.04 3.18 -7.06
CA GLN A 90 -5.73 3.32 -7.70
C GLN A 90 -4.63 3.52 -6.66
N GLY A 91 -4.86 4.39 -5.66
CA GLY A 91 -3.92 4.62 -4.58
C GLY A 91 -3.58 3.34 -3.83
N ALA A 92 -4.60 2.61 -3.36
CA ALA A 92 -4.41 1.34 -2.66
C ALA A 92 -3.71 0.29 -3.54
N ALA A 93 -4.15 0.15 -4.79
CA ALA A 93 -3.65 -0.85 -5.71
C ALA A 93 -2.20 -0.61 -6.14
N PHE A 94 -1.68 0.61 -6.05
CA PHE A 94 -0.32 0.94 -6.48
C PHE A 94 0.54 1.59 -5.39
N ALA A 95 0.11 1.57 -4.12
CA ALA A 95 0.87 2.11 -2.98
C ALA A 95 2.34 1.65 -3.02
N LEU A 96 3.29 2.59 -2.95
CA LEU A 96 4.74 2.32 -3.08
C LEU A 96 5.13 1.47 -4.34
N GLY A 97 4.40 1.61 -5.44
CA GLY A 97 4.62 0.89 -6.70
C GLY A 97 4.26 -0.60 -6.69
N HIS A 98 3.79 -1.13 -5.57
CA HIS A 98 3.46 -2.56 -5.43
C HIS A 98 2.14 -2.82 -4.68
N GLY A 99 1.47 -1.79 -4.15
CA GLY A 99 0.15 -1.79 -3.55
C GLY A 99 -0.13 -2.81 -2.45
N VAL A 100 -1.40 -2.83 -2.04
CA VAL A 100 -1.93 -3.81 -1.08
C VAL A 100 -2.08 -5.20 -1.69
N ASP A 101 -2.16 -6.22 -0.84
CA ASP A 101 -2.38 -7.60 -1.27
C ASP A 101 -3.83 -7.86 -1.65
N ALA A 102 -4.78 -7.17 -1.02
CA ALA A 102 -6.20 -7.22 -1.34
C ALA A 102 -6.90 -5.86 -1.17
N ILE A 103 -7.95 -5.65 -1.97
CA ILE A 103 -8.92 -4.57 -1.73
C ILE A 103 -10.28 -5.16 -1.40
N LEU A 104 -10.90 -4.64 -0.34
CA LEU A 104 -12.26 -4.96 0.07
C LEU A 104 -13.19 -3.85 -0.40
N VAL A 105 -14.16 -4.20 -1.23
CA VAL A 105 -15.11 -3.26 -1.83
C VAL A 105 -16.55 -3.72 -1.65
N THR A 106 -17.48 -2.79 -1.70
CA THR A 106 -18.91 -3.06 -1.85
C THR A 106 -19.26 -3.35 -3.32
N SER A 107 -20.47 -3.87 -3.56
CA SER A 107 -20.92 -4.33 -4.88
C SER A 107 -20.91 -3.25 -5.97
N ASP A 108 -21.16 -2.00 -5.60
CA ASP A 108 -21.13 -0.83 -6.48
C ASP A 108 -19.72 -0.50 -7.01
N LEU A 109 -18.67 -0.87 -6.27
CA LEU A 109 -17.27 -0.63 -6.65
C LEU A 109 -16.60 -1.86 -7.27
N LEU A 110 -17.29 -3.00 -7.35
CA LEU A 110 -16.70 -4.27 -7.80
C LEU A 110 -16.11 -4.18 -9.21
N ASN A 111 -16.84 -3.61 -10.17
CA ASN A 111 -16.36 -3.50 -11.55
C ASN A 111 -15.10 -2.63 -11.65
N ALA A 112 -15.09 -1.47 -10.99
CA ALA A 112 -13.91 -0.59 -10.96
C ALA A 112 -12.71 -1.27 -10.28
N ALA A 113 -12.94 -2.03 -9.22
CA ALA A 113 -11.91 -2.80 -8.53
C ALA A 113 -11.29 -3.88 -9.45
N LEU A 114 -12.12 -4.57 -10.24
CA LEU A 114 -11.66 -5.57 -11.22
C LEU A 114 -10.82 -4.93 -12.33
N GLU A 115 -11.24 -3.78 -12.88
CA GLU A 115 -10.49 -3.04 -13.90
C GLU A 115 -9.11 -2.59 -13.39
N VAL A 116 -9.04 -2.11 -12.13
CA VAL A 116 -7.78 -1.71 -11.49
C VAL A 116 -6.87 -2.92 -11.27
N ALA A 117 -7.42 -4.07 -10.87
CA ALA A 117 -6.63 -5.30 -10.69
C ALA A 117 -6.04 -5.83 -12.00
N ASP A 118 -6.78 -5.73 -13.10
CA ASP A 118 -6.33 -6.13 -14.43
C ASP A 118 -5.18 -5.23 -14.91
N THR A 119 -5.36 -3.90 -14.82
CA THR A 119 -4.33 -2.89 -15.15
C THR A 119 -3.02 -3.13 -14.39
N ARG A 120 -3.15 -3.52 -13.10
CA ARG A 120 -1.99 -3.81 -12.26
C ARG A 120 -1.25 -5.07 -12.71
N HIS A 121 -1.95 -6.09 -13.19
CA HIS A 121 -1.33 -7.32 -13.68
C HIS A 121 -0.45 -7.06 -14.92
N ASP A 122 -0.93 -6.21 -15.83
CA ASP A 122 -0.20 -5.79 -17.03
C ASP A 122 1.03 -4.93 -16.69
N THR A 123 0.94 -4.07 -15.68
CA THR A 123 2.04 -3.19 -15.27
C THR A 123 3.19 -3.98 -14.63
N ILE A 124 2.88 -4.97 -13.80
CA ILE A 124 3.91 -5.81 -13.13
C ILE A 124 4.57 -6.77 -14.11
N SER A 125 3.82 -7.28 -15.10
CA SER A 125 4.37 -8.20 -16.10
C SER A 125 5.30 -7.52 -17.12
N THR A 126 5.18 -6.20 -17.29
CA THR A 126 6.02 -5.39 -18.19
C THR A 126 7.25 -4.79 -17.53
N THR A 127 7.37 -4.86 -16.19
CA THR A 127 8.59 -4.46 -15.48
C THR A 127 9.64 -5.57 -15.62
N GLU A 128 10.22 -5.71 -16.81
CA GLU A 128 11.47 -6.44 -16.96
C GLU A 128 12.50 -5.78 -16.03
N ASN A 129 12.86 -6.52 -15.00
CA ASN A 129 13.90 -6.20 -14.02
C ASN A 129 15.24 -6.13 -14.78
N SER A 130 15.43 -5.05 -15.54
CA SER A 130 16.73 -4.70 -16.10
C SER A 130 17.63 -4.49 -14.89
N MET A 131 18.49 -5.46 -14.61
CA MET A 131 19.47 -5.36 -13.54
C MET A 131 20.34 -4.13 -13.82
N ILE A 132 20.02 -3.03 -13.16
CA ILE A 132 20.82 -1.81 -13.23
C ILE A 132 22.15 -2.13 -12.54
N SER A 133 23.25 -2.02 -13.28
CA SER A 133 24.58 -2.23 -12.73
C SER A 133 24.93 -1.05 -11.82
N TYR A 134 25.13 -1.31 -10.53
CA TYR A 134 25.53 -0.28 -9.57
C TYR A 134 27.04 -0.03 -9.61
N GLY A 135 27.44 1.24 -9.61
CA GLY A 135 28.82 1.68 -9.37
C GLY A 135 29.04 2.08 -7.91
N SER A 136 30.30 2.16 -7.49
CA SER A 136 30.66 2.77 -6.20
C SER A 136 31.20 4.18 -6.42
N ALA A 137 30.87 5.11 -5.52
CA ALA A 137 31.41 6.46 -5.49
C ALA A 137 32.07 6.73 -4.13
N GLN A 138 33.13 7.54 -4.13
CA GLN A 138 33.81 7.96 -2.91
C GLN A 138 33.29 9.33 -2.46
N VAL A 139 32.91 9.44 -1.19
CA VAL A 139 32.64 10.74 -0.56
C VAL A 139 33.97 11.48 -0.37
N ILE A 140 34.14 12.60 -1.06
CA ILE A 140 35.37 13.41 -1.02
C ILE A 140 35.36 14.48 0.08
N SER A 141 34.19 14.95 0.49
CA SER A 141 34.00 15.95 1.54
C SER A 141 32.59 15.90 2.12
N VAL A 142 32.43 16.43 3.33
CA VAL A 142 31.13 16.65 3.99
C VAL A 142 31.18 18.04 4.61
N GLU A 143 30.16 18.86 4.36
CA GLU A 143 30.03 20.21 4.91
C GLU A 143 28.75 20.30 5.75
N ASN A 144 28.83 21.02 6.87
CA ASN A 144 27.65 21.26 7.71
C ASN A 144 26.94 22.53 7.23
N VAL A 145 25.67 22.40 6.84
CA VAL A 145 24.84 23.51 6.34
C VAL A 145 24.06 24.24 7.44
N GLY A 146 24.23 23.85 8.71
CA GLY A 146 23.57 24.48 9.85
C GLY A 146 22.13 23.99 10.05
N LEU A 147 21.32 24.82 10.72
CA LEU A 147 19.91 24.53 10.98
C LEU A 147 19.09 24.76 9.72
N GLY A 148 18.45 23.70 9.21
CA GLY A 148 17.46 23.77 8.13
C GLY A 148 16.04 23.57 8.64
N GLU A 149 15.06 23.99 7.84
CA GLU A 149 13.66 23.62 8.05
C GLU A 149 13.41 22.19 7.53
N ARG A 150 12.51 21.46 8.17
CA ARG A 150 12.01 20.18 7.64
C ARG A 150 10.99 20.49 6.56
N VAL A 151 11.32 20.13 5.32
CA VAL A 151 10.45 20.31 4.17
C VAL A 151 10.21 18.97 3.48
N CYS A 152 8.98 18.77 2.98
CA CYS A 152 8.70 17.66 2.09
C CYS A 152 9.16 18.05 0.68
N ILE A 153 10.03 17.24 0.08
CA ILE A 153 10.48 17.44 -1.30
C ILE A 153 9.73 16.44 -2.17
N ASP A 154 8.84 16.94 -3.02
CA ASP A 154 8.19 16.13 -4.05
C ASP A 154 9.06 16.11 -5.31
N LEU A 155 9.55 14.91 -5.64
CA LEU A 155 10.40 14.65 -6.79
C LEU A 155 9.66 13.95 -7.93
N THR A 156 8.36 13.65 -7.78
CA THR A 156 7.57 12.88 -8.76
C THR A 156 7.53 13.48 -10.16
N GLN A 157 7.74 14.80 -10.28
CA GLN A 157 7.80 15.52 -11.56
C GLN A 157 9.16 16.18 -11.84
N ARG A 158 10.15 15.99 -10.96
CA ARG A 158 11.44 16.71 -11.01
C ARG A 158 12.64 15.84 -11.34
N LEU A 159 12.46 14.53 -11.40
CA LEU A 159 13.50 13.58 -11.78
C LEU A 159 13.19 13.02 -13.15
N ASP A 160 14.19 13.04 -14.02
CA ASP A 160 14.21 12.25 -15.24
C ASP A 160 14.82 10.86 -15.00
N ASP A 161 14.68 9.95 -15.97
CA ASP A 161 15.26 8.61 -15.89
C ASP A 161 16.78 8.65 -15.65
N GLY A 162 17.21 8.02 -14.55
CA GLY A 162 18.61 7.98 -14.12
C GLY A 162 19.01 9.09 -13.13
N GLU A 163 18.10 10.01 -12.80
CA GLU A 163 18.30 11.00 -11.75
C GLU A 163 17.82 10.48 -10.38
N GLY A 164 18.44 10.97 -9.30
CA GLY A 164 18.07 10.60 -7.95
C GLY A 164 18.84 11.38 -6.90
N MET A 165 18.45 11.22 -5.63
CA MET A 165 19.13 11.85 -4.51
C MET A 165 19.54 10.79 -3.49
N ALA A 166 20.80 10.81 -3.07
CA ALA A 166 21.28 10.05 -1.92
C ALA A 166 20.85 10.77 -0.63
N ILE A 167 19.65 10.45 -0.16
CA ILE A 167 19.10 11.00 1.09
C ILE A 167 19.21 9.97 2.21
N GLY A 168 19.54 10.44 3.40
CA GLY A 168 19.61 9.62 4.61
C GLY A 168 19.21 10.45 5.82
N SER A 169 18.52 9.81 6.76
CA SER A 169 18.23 10.41 8.07
C SER A 169 19.32 10.01 9.04
N VAL A 170 20.03 10.98 9.62
CA VAL A 170 20.79 10.78 10.87
C VAL A 170 19.83 11.02 12.03
N SER A 171 19.01 10.04 12.36
CA SER A 171 18.32 9.98 13.64
C SER A 171 19.24 9.30 14.65
N GLY A 172 19.96 10.13 15.43
CA GLY A 172 20.59 9.73 16.68
C GLY A 172 19.71 10.13 17.86
#